data_AF-A0A7S3Z4F9-F1
#
_entry.id   AF-A0A7S3Z4F9-F1
#
_cell.length_a   1.000
_cell.length_b   1.000
_cell.length_c   1.000
_cell.angle_alpha   90.00
_cell.angle_beta   90.00
_cell.angle_gamma   90.00
#
_symmetry.space_group_name_H-M   'P 1'
#
loop_
_entity.id
_entity.type
_entity.pdbx_description
1 polymer ?
#
loop_
_entity_poly.entity_id
_entity_poly.type
_entity_poly.pdbx_seq_one_letter_code
_entity_poly.pdbx_strand_id
1 'polypeptide(L)'
;MEQFLRWAFIELGENSKANFGIPEMEVIPIYLEPKWVEKYGEDPSMKVVNGFRTQFNEVTVELLVDDEVIVGYDYVAMAEDGFPEKRGNAFEILGKYLILRKVGDTQATDKTRAAVKTFGKLLQQAFDKYYAFGSIYSEDL
;
A
#
# COMPACT_ATOMS: atom_id res chain seq x y z
N MET A 1 -4.57 -0.52 3.89
CA MET A 1 -4.62 -0.57 2.41
C MET A 1 -5.74 0.23 1.76
N GLU A 2 -6.95 0.32 2.33
CA GLU A 2 -8.05 1.08 1.68
C GLU A 2 -7.73 2.56 1.43
N GLN A 3 -7.06 3.23 2.36
CA GLN A 3 -6.62 4.62 2.17
C GLN A 3 -5.67 4.75 0.97
N PHE A 4 -4.81 3.76 0.78
CA PHE A 4 -3.87 3.71 -0.32
C PHE A 4 -4.57 3.48 -1.66
N LEU A 5 -5.62 2.67 -1.68
CA LEU A 5 -6.46 2.48 -2.86
C LEU A 5 -7.23 3.76 -3.22
N ARG A 6 -7.77 4.48 -2.23
CA ARG A 6 -8.42 5.79 -2.46
C ARG A 6 -7.45 6.82 -3.03
N TRP A 7 -6.24 6.88 -2.45
CA TRP A 7 -5.16 7.71 -2.99
C TRP A 7 -4.85 7.36 -4.45
N ALA A 8 -4.77 6.07 -4.78
CA ALA A 8 -4.54 5.62 -6.14
C ALA A 8 -5.66 6.08 -7.10
N PHE A 9 -6.93 5.97 -6.72
CA PHE A 9 -8.04 6.47 -7.55
C PHE A 9 -7.92 7.97 -7.86
N ILE A 10 -7.43 8.77 -6.92
CA ILE A 10 -7.25 10.21 -7.11
C ILE A 10 -6.01 10.47 -7.97
N GLU A 11 -4.82 9.99 -7.57
CA GLU A 11 -3.58 10.35 -8.25
C GLU A 11 -3.43 9.68 -9.62
N LEU A 12 -3.82 8.41 -9.71
CA LEU A 12 -3.74 7.62 -10.94
C LEU A 12 -5.03 7.66 -11.74
N GLY A 13 -6.21 7.88 -11.17
CA GLY A 13 -7.43 8.00 -11.96
C GLY A 13 -7.64 9.44 -12.42
N GLU A 14 -8.00 10.28 -11.46
CA GLU A 14 -8.44 11.67 -11.70
C GLU A 14 -7.29 12.58 -12.18
N ASN A 15 -6.12 12.48 -11.55
CA ASN A 15 -4.96 13.33 -11.84
C ASN A 15 -3.97 12.72 -12.85
N SER A 16 -4.34 11.61 -13.49
CA SER A 16 -3.50 10.83 -14.41
C SER A 16 -2.81 11.67 -15.47
N LYS A 17 -3.58 12.53 -16.15
CA LYS A 17 -3.09 13.38 -17.23
C LYS A 17 -2.10 14.43 -16.74
N ALA A 18 -2.35 15.03 -15.58
CA ALA A 18 -1.50 16.06 -15.00
C ALA A 18 -0.18 15.48 -14.50
N ASN A 19 -0.25 14.33 -13.80
CA ASN A 19 0.91 13.72 -13.16
C ASN A 19 1.78 12.91 -14.12
N PHE A 20 1.17 12.23 -15.11
CA PHE A 20 1.88 11.26 -15.95
C PHE A 20 1.76 11.54 -17.45
N GLY A 21 0.92 12.50 -17.86
CA GLY A 21 0.65 12.76 -19.29
C GLY A 21 -0.04 11.59 -19.99
N ILE A 22 -0.79 10.77 -19.22
CA ILE A 22 -1.58 9.63 -19.68
C ILE A 22 -3.04 9.94 -19.32
N PRO A 23 -3.96 10.04 -20.30
CA PRO A 23 -5.37 10.22 -20.01
C PRO A 23 -6.00 8.91 -19.52
N GLU A 24 -6.93 9.00 -18.57
CA GLU A 24 -7.88 7.92 -18.22
C GLU A 24 -7.21 6.61 -17.78
N MET A 25 -6.20 6.72 -16.91
CA MET A 25 -5.62 5.53 -16.29
C MET A 25 -6.64 4.87 -15.35
N GLU A 26 -6.88 3.58 -15.56
CA GLU A 26 -7.76 2.78 -14.70
C GLU A 26 -6.99 2.23 -13.49
N VAL A 27 -7.64 2.24 -12.34
CA VAL A 27 -7.15 1.59 -11.11
C VAL A 27 -8.07 0.43 -10.77
N ILE A 28 -7.55 -0.79 -10.85
CA ILE A 28 -8.30 -2.01 -10.60
C ILE A 28 -7.87 -2.58 -9.24
N PRO A 29 -8.74 -2.64 -8.23
CA PRO A 29 -8.40 -3.22 -6.94
C PRO A 29 -8.02 -4.70 -7.07
N ILE A 30 -7.00 -5.12 -6.33
CA ILE A 30 -6.64 -6.51 -6.14
C ILE A 30 -7.00 -6.89 -4.71
N TYR A 31 -7.76 -7.97 -4.55
CA TYR A 31 -8.22 -8.46 -3.27
C TYR A 31 -7.38 -9.66 -2.81
N LEU A 32 -7.31 -9.87 -1.49
CA LEU A 32 -6.71 -11.06 -0.91
C LEU A 32 -7.45 -12.33 -1.36
N GLU A 33 -6.71 -13.42 -1.45
CA GLU A 33 -7.29 -14.74 -1.69
C GLU A 33 -8.16 -15.18 -0.49
N PRO A 34 -9.22 -15.98 -0.71
CA PRO A 34 -10.14 -16.40 0.36
C PRO A 34 -9.45 -17.01 1.58
N LYS A 35 -8.39 -17.81 1.39
CA LYS A 35 -7.61 -18.41 2.48
C LYS A 35 -7.03 -17.38 3.46
N TRP A 36 -6.68 -16.19 2.96
CA TRP A 36 -6.16 -15.09 3.77
C TRP A 36 -7.28 -14.25 4.37
N VAL A 37 -8.43 -14.16 3.70
CA VAL A 37 -9.65 -13.54 4.25
C VAL A 37 -10.20 -14.39 5.40
N GLU A 38 -10.21 -15.71 5.30
CA GLU A 38 -10.61 -16.58 6.42
C GLU A 38 -9.68 -16.46 7.63
N LYS A 39 -8.38 -16.22 7.38
CA LYS A 39 -7.39 -16.10 8.46
C LYS A 39 -7.42 -14.73 9.14
N TYR A 40 -7.63 -13.65 8.38
CA TYR A 40 -7.44 -12.28 8.87
C TYR A 40 -8.65 -11.36 8.70
N GLY A 41 -9.65 -11.77 7.94
CA GLY A 41 -10.94 -11.12 7.84
C GLY A 41 -11.90 -11.69 8.88
N GLU A 42 -12.77 -10.84 9.42
CA GLU A 42 -13.81 -11.27 10.36
C GLU A 42 -14.89 -12.14 9.66
N ASP A 43 -15.04 -12.01 8.34
CA ASP A 43 -16.01 -12.73 7.51
C ASP A 43 -15.37 -13.16 6.16
N PRO A 44 -15.35 -14.46 5.83
CA PRO A 44 -14.82 -15.01 4.56
C PRO A 44 -15.48 -14.46 3.30
N SER A 45 -16.68 -13.88 3.41
CA SER A 45 -17.38 -13.21 2.32
C SER A 45 -16.86 -11.79 2.04
N MET A 46 -16.05 -11.23 2.93
CA MET A 46 -15.49 -9.89 2.78
C MET A 46 -14.34 -9.85 1.77
N LYS A 47 -14.34 -8.80 0.96
CA LYS A 47 -13.24 -8.51 0.03
C LYS A 47 -12.23 -7.59 0.70
N VAL A 48 -11.14 -8.17 1.20
CA VAL A 48 -10.02 -7.40 1.77
C VAL A 48 -9.08 -6.96 0.65
N VAL A 49 -8.82 -5.66 0.54
CA VAL A 49 -7.93 -5.10 -0.50
C VAL A 49 -6.47 -5.44 -0.20
N ASN A 50 -5.81 -6.14 -1.12
CA ASN A 50 -4.37 -6.42 -1.09
C ASN A 50 -3.55 -5.37 -1.86
N GLY A 51 -4.18 -4.62 -2.76
CA GLY A 51 -3.46 -3.68 -3.60
C GLY A 51 -4.27 -3.25 -4.81
N PHE A 52 -3.58 -2.89 -5.89
CA PHE A 52 -4.21 -2.54 -7.15
C PHE A 52 -3.31 -2.80 -8.36
N ARG A 53 -3.96 -2.87 -9.51
CA ARG A 53 -3.36 -2.90 -10.84
C ARG A 53 -3.68 -1.60 -11.57
N THR A 54 -2.73 -1.11 -12.36
CA THR A 54 -2.95 0.00 -13.28
C THR A 54 -2.11 -0.16 -14.54
N GLN A 55 -2.45 0.57 -15.60
CA GLN A 55 -1.75 0.53 -16.88
C GLN A 55 -1.09 1.88 -17.18
N PHE A 56 0.24 1.85 -17.32
CA PHE A 56 1.05 2.95 -17.83
C PHE A 56 1.34 2.72 -19.32
N ASN A 57 0.52 3.29 -20.19
CA ASN A 57 0.58 3.08 -21.64
C ASN A 57 0.62 1.57 -21.99
N GLU A 58 1.74 1.05 -22.49
CA GLU A 58 1.94 -0.35 -22.85
C GLU A 58 2.30 -1.29 -21.68
N VAL A 59 2.56 -0.76 -20.48
CA VAL A 59 3.00 -1.55 -19.33
C VAL A 59 1.95 -1.60 -18.23
N THR A 60 1.60 -2.81 -17.81
CA THR A 60 0.80 -3.04 -16.61
C THR A 60 1.69 -3.13 -15.37
N VAL A 61 1.28 -2.46 -14.31
CA VAL A 61 1.96 -2.41 -13.03
C VAL A 61 0.99 -2.83 -11.93
N GLU A 62 1.48 -3.63 -10.99
CA GLU A 62 0.75 -4.00 -9.78
C GLU A 62 1.50 -3.50 -8.56
N LEU A 63 0.74 -2.93 -7.62
CA LEU A 63 1.17 -2.67 -6.27
C LEU A 63 0.41 -3.62 -5.35
N LEU A 64 1.14 -4.40 -4.57
CA LEU A 64 0.60 -5.40 -3.66
C LEU A 64 1.26 -5.25 -2.29
N VAL A 65 0.63 -5.77 -1.24
CA VAL A 65 1.36 -6.10 -0.03
C VAL A 65 1.83 -7.56 -0.10
N ASP A 66 3.00 -7.84 0.47
CA ASP A 66 3.55 -9.19 0.55
C ASP A 66 2.76 -10.09 1.53
N ASP A 67 3.17 -11.35 1.61
CA ASP A 67 2.57 -12.34 2.51
C ASP A 67 3.33 -12.49 3.85
N GLU A 68 4.33 -11.64 4.10
CA GLU A 68 5.00 -11.61 5.41
C GLU A 68 4.03 -11.12 6.49
N VAL A 69 4.05 -11.81 7.63
CA VAL A 69 3.22 -11.48 8.79
C VAL A 69 4.09 -10.82 9.83
N ILE A 70 3.64 -9.67 10.34
CA ILE A 70 4.29 -8.99 11.45
C ILE A 70 3.38 -8.99 12.67
N VAL A 71 3.99 -8.84 13.84
CA VAL A 71 3.27 -8.78 15.11
C VAL A 71 3.15 -7.32 15.55
N GLY A 72 1.90 -6.85 15.62
CA GLY A 72 1.50 -5.60 16.24
C GLY A 72 1.16 -5.79 17.72
N TYR A 73 1.11 -4.69 18.46
CA TYR A 73 0.72 -4.64 19.86
C TYR A 73 -0.23 -3.47 20.07
N ASP A 74 -1.15 -3.61 21.02
CA ASP A 74 -2.21 -2.62 21.27
C ASP A 74 -1.64 -1.21 21.56
N TYR A 75 -0.53 -1.11 22.29
CA TYR A 75 0.10 0.17 22.62
C TYR A 75 1.59 0.04 22.94
N VAL A 76 2.25 1.20 23.04
CA VAL A 76 3.63 1.34 23.52
C VAL A 76 3.59 2.04 24.88
N ALA A 77 4.31 1.49 25.87
CA ALA A 77 4.40 2.05 27.21
C ALA A 77 5.87 2.21 27.63
N MET A 78 6.12 2.98 28.68
CA MET A 78 7.47 3.16 29.22
C MET A 78 7.87 1.94 30.05
N ALA A 79 9.02 1.33 29.74
CA ALA A 79 9.61 0.26 30.54
C ALA A 79 10.40 0.83 31.74
N GLU A 80 10.81 -0.04 32.66
CA GLU A 80 11.55 0.33 33.88
C GLU A 80 12.92 0.95 33.60
N ASP A 81 13.50 0.66 32.44
CA ASP A 81 14.76 1.25 31.96
C ASP A 81 14.57 2.62 31.29
N GLY A 82 13.34 3.12 31.22
CA GLY A 82 12.99 4.39 30.59
C GLY A 82 12.92 4.34 29.06
N PHE A 83 12.96 3.15 28.45
CA PHE A 83 12.78 2.99 27.01
C PHE A 83 11.34 2.57 26.65
N PRO A 84 10.85 2.93 25.45
CA PRO A 84 9.54 2.48 24.99
C PRO A 84 9.52 0.97 24.76
N GLU A 85 8.51 0.28 25.28
CA GLU A 85 8.29 -1.14 25.10
C GLU A 85 6.87 -1.42 24.62
N LYS A 86 6.73 -2.38 23.71
CA LYS A 86 5.44 -2.82 23.18
C LYS A 86 4.67 -3.61 24.25
N ARG A 87 3.43 -3.23 24.54
CA ARG A 87 2.59 -3.81 25.60
C ARG A 87 1.15 -4.03 25.10
N GLY A 88 0.37 -4.80 25.86
CA GLY A 88 -0.98 -5.21 25.46
C GLY A 88 -1.00 -6.54 24.70
N ASN A 89 -2.13 -6.84 24.04
CA ASN A 89 -2.26 -8.06 23.26
C ASN A 89 -1.46 -7.97 21.98
N ALA A 90 -0.79 -9.07 21.63
CA ALA A 90 -0.14 -9.22 20.35
C ALA A 90 -1.17 -9.63 19.28
N PHE A 91 -1.10 -9.03 18.10
CA PHE A 91 -1.96 -9.39 16.96
C PHE A 91 -1.15 -9.48 15.66
N GLU A 92 -1.56 -10.36 14.77
CA GLU A 92 -0.92 -10.55 13.46
C GLU A 92 -1.43 -9.50 12.47
N ILE A 93 -0.51 -8.85 11.76
CA ILE A 93 -0.79 -7.95 10.64
C ILE A 93 -0.18 -8.58 9.40
N LEU A 94 -1.01 -8.84 8.39
CA LEU A 94 -0.54 -9.31 7.09
C LEU A 94 0.05 -8.14 6.29
N GLY A 95 1.23 -8.39 5.74
CA GLY A 95 1.85 -7.54 4.75
C GLY A 95 2.80 -6.51 5.35
N LYS A 96 4.09 -6.84 5.33
CA LYS A 96 5.19 -6.02 5.83
C LYS A 96 5.76 -5.08 4.78
N TYR A 97 5.85 -5.55 3.53
CA TYR A 97 6.46 -4.82 2.44
C TYR A 97 5.47 -4.60 1.30
N LEU A 98 5.72 -3.54 0.55
CA LEU A 98 5.00 -3.27 -0.67
C LEU A 98 5.79 -3.80 -1.84
N ILE A 99 5.11 -4.54 -2.69
CA ILE A 99 5.66 -5.09 -3.91
C ILE A 99 5.12 -4.26 -5.07
N LEU A 100 5.99 -3.48 -5.68
CA LEU A 100 5.75 -2.86 -6.98
C LEU A 100 6.34 -3.77 -8.06
N ARG A 101 5.49 -4.32 -8.93
CA ARG A 101 5.95 -5.20 -10.01
C ARG A 101 5.36 -4.85 -11.36
N LYS A 102 6.16 -5.08 -12.40
CA LYS A 102 5.71 -5.08 -13.80
C LYS A 102 5.06 -6.42 -14.12
N VAL A 103 3.90 -6.38 -14.76
CA VAL A 103 3.21 -7.59 -15.24
C VAL A 103 3.53 -7.80 -16.72
N GLY A 104 3.98 -9.01 -17.05
CA GLY A 104 4.31 -9.41 -18.42
C GLY A 104 5.61 -8.82 -18.96
N ASP A 105 5.90 -9.14 -20.22
CA ASP A 105 7.21 -8.91 -20.84
C ASP A 105 7.29 -7.69 -21.76
N THR A 106 6.20 -6.92 -21.89
CA THR A 106 6.14 -5.75 -22.79
C THR A 106 7.28 -4.77 -22.51
N GLN A 107 8.03 -4.39 -23.53
CA GLN A 107 9.13 -3.44 -23.37
C GLN A 107 8.57 -2.03 -23.12
N ALA A 108 9.04 -1.39 -22.04
CA ALA A 108 8.67 -0.01 -21.75
C ALA A 108 9.37 0.96 -22.70
N THR A 109 8.63 1.94 -23.20
CA THR A 109 9.17 3.14 -23.84
C THR A 109 9.80 4.09 -22.82
N ASP A 110 10.56 5.08 -23.26
CA ASP A 110 11.12 6.10 -22.36
C ASP A 110 10.05 6.92 -21.65
N LYS A 111 8.95 7.24 -22.35
CA LYS A 111 7.80 7.94 -21.76
C LYS A 111 7.20 7.10 -20.62
N THR A 112 7.00 5.80 -20.83
CA THR A 112 6.47 4.89 -19.81
C THR A 112 7.42 4.73 -18.63
N ARG A 113 8.73 4.59 -18.88
CA ARG A 113 9.74 4.57 -17.80
C ARG A 113 9.71 5.84 -16.96
N ALA A 114 9.59 7.01 -17.60
CA ALA A 114 9.49 8.29 -16.89
C ALA A 114 8.22 8.36 -16.04
N ALA A 115 7.06 7.96 -16.59
CA ALA A 115 5.79 7.95 -15.86
C ALA A 115 5.83 7.01 -14.63
N VAL A 116 6.35 5.79 -14.79
CA VAL A 116 6.50 4.82 -13.69
C VAL A 116 7.47 5.35 -12.62
N LYS A 117 8.54 6.06 -13.01
CA LYS A 117 9.46 6.70 -12.07
C LYS A 117 8.78 7.83 -11.29
N THR A 118 7.96 8.65 -11.94
CA THR A 118 7.15 9.67 -11.25
C THR A 118 6.16 9.02 -10.29
N PHE A 119 5.53 7.92 -10.71
CA PHE A 119 4.63 7.16 -9.85
C PHE A 119 5.35 6.66 -8.59
N GLY A 120 6.54 6.05 -8.72
CA GLY A 120 7.33 5.61 -7.56
C GLY A 120 7.63 6.73 -6.56
N LYS A 121 7.85 7.97 -7.03
CA LYS A 121 8.04 9.13 -6.14
C LYS A 121 6.76 9.53 -5.41
N LEU A 122 5.64 9.62 -6.13
CA LEU A 122 4.34 9.96 -5.54
C LEU A 122 3.90 8.87 -4.54
N LEU A 123 4.15 7.60 -4.89
CA LEU A 123 3.93 6.45 -4.03
C LEU A 123 4.70 6.60 -2.72
N GLN A 124 6.01 6.87 -2.79
CA GLN A 124 6.84 7.07 -1.60
C GLN A 124 6.32 8.22 -0.74
N GLN A 125 5.98 9.37 -1.34
CA GLN A 125 5.43 10.52 -0.60
C GLN A 125 4.09 10.18 0.07
N ALA A 126 3.24 9.39 -0.58
CA ALA A 126 2.00 8.92 0.01
C ALA A 126 2.27 7.99 1.19
N PHE A 127 3.21 7.04 1.06
CA PHE A 127 3.62 6.18 2.16
C PHE A 127 4.19 6.98 3.32
N ASP A 128 5.11 7.90 3.06
CA ASP A 128 5.68 8.75 4.09
C ASP A 128 4.57 9.53 4.80
N LYS A 129 3.55 10.03 4.11
CA LYS A 129 2.40 10.65 4.78
C LYS A 129 1.62 9.65 5.63
N TYR A 130 1.12 8.56 5.04
CA TYR A 130 0.24 7.62 5.74
C TYR A 130 0.94 6.86 6.89
N TYR A 131 2.24 6.61 6.76
CA TYR A 131 3.03 5.88 7.75
C TYR A 131 3.88 6.78 8.65
N ALA A 132 4.19 8.03 8.30
CA ALA A 132 4.66 9.00 9.30
C ALA A 132 3.55 9.32 10.30
N PHE A 133 2.28 9.40 9.88
CA PHE A 133 1.15 9.50 10.81
C PHE A 133 0.90 8.21 11.60
N GLY A 134 1.33 7.05 11.10
CA GLY A 134 1.36 5.79 11.87
C GLY A 134 2.59 5.63 12.78
N SER A 135 3.56 6.54 12.68
CA SER A 135 4.79 6.56 13.49
C SER A 135 4.81 7.68 14.53
N ILE A 136 3.78 8.53 14.58
CA ILE A 136 3.53 9.43 15.72
C ILE A 136 2.81 8.60 16.79
N TYR A 137 3.58 7.78 17.50
CA TYR A 137 3.21 7.46 18.87
C TYR A 137 3.38 8.75 19.68
N SER A 138 2.32 9.16 20.39
CA SER A 138 2.40 10.12 21.50
C SER A 138 2.84 11.54 21.12
N GLU A 139 2.00 12.29 20.40
CA GLU A 139 1.91 13.74 20.64
C GLU A 139 0.52 14.07 21.18
N ASP A 140 0.32 13.66 22.44
CA ASP A 140 -0.49 14.36 23.44
C ASP A 140 0.13 13.98 24.80
N LEU A 141 1.25 14.64 25.10
CA LEU A 141 1.86 14.72 26.43
C LEU A 141 1.05 15.67 27.32
#